data_AF-A0A7S0SDU9-F1
#
_entry.id   AF-A0A7S0SDU9-F1
#
_cell.length_a   1.000
_cell.length_b   1.000
_cell.length_c   1.000
_cell.angle_alpha   90.00
_cell.angle_beta   90.00
_cell.angle_gamma   90.00
#
_symmetry.space_group_name_H-M   'P 1'
#
loop_
_entity.id
_entity.type
_entity.pdbx_description
1 polymer ?
#
loop_
_entity_poly.entity_id
_entity_poly.type
_entity_poly.pdbx_seq_one_letter_code
_entity_poly.pdbx_strand_id
1 'polypeptide(L)'
;APQDKAMAATAQALLRAVRQLDCPDGLSDAELEEVRAALYNGRGALANVLAYPPPRDEDRAAVRTQVVDLNATGGFSADGRAVQSVRLGALDVDNALMLSDALDLNEITCVELLVAAVERGSPPDDCARAAAGMYLKERQSAVEALRRLLQAKSSPDIWAPAGGSFLAKEIEDYVDDLLRGTAAAAGGTTLVGRLLDILRKPAPGSPEISRNGGTGVGAGYTVQITPGGAVQTPGGGAAGTPGLQLATVATAVTTDKLAALEALEMVVDDRGRPCRRADWFAHERRLVAECLFHAVVASGAGRSALSASDARAIVELMVDVAAPILASAAADARVKQISNANLVFGGSNGIGNG
;
A
#
# COMPACT_ATOMS: atom_id res chain seq x y z
N ALA A 1 21.92 15.41 -10.04
CA ALA A 1 21.62 15.24 -11.48
C ALA A 1 20.19 15.73 -11.70
N PRO A 2 19.87 16.39 -12.82
CA PRO A 2 18.59 17.05 -12.97
C PRO A 2 17.46 16.03 -13.10
N GLN A 3 16.52 16.12 -12.16
CA GLN A 3 15.07 15.93 -12.31
C GLN A 3 14.57 14.51 -12.67
N ASP A 4 13.99 13.87 -11.64
CA ASP A 4 12.98 12.81 -11.62
C ASP A 4 11.72 13.11 -12.48
N LYS A 5 11.90 13.53 -13.73
CA LYS A 5 10.87 14.18 -14.54
C LYS A 5 9.94 13.24 -15.32
N ALA A 6 9.78 11.99 -14.91
CA ALA A 6 8.99 11.01 -15.66
C ALA A 6 8.17 10.05 -14.79
N MET A 7 7.43 10.56 -13.80
CA MET A 7 6.36 9.77 -13.15
C MET A 7 5.05 9.72 -13.95
N ALA A 8 4.94 10.43 -15.08
CA ALA A 8 3.69 10.54 -15.84
C ALA A 8 3.55 9.52 -16.99
N ALA A 9 3.94 8.26 -16.77
CA ALA A 9 3.14 7.17 -17.34
C ALA A 9 2.22 6.76 -16.22
N THR A 10 0.92 7.09 -16.32
CA THR A 10 -0.06 6.63 -15.33
C THR A 10 0.16 5.13 -15.13
N ALA A 11 0.39 4.68 -13.90
CA ALA A 11 0.61 3.30 -13.54
C ALA A 11 -0.52 2.40 -14.08
N GLN A 12 -1.70 2.98 -14.31
CA GLN A 12 -2.81 2.39 -15.05
C GLN A 12 -2.49 2.08 -16.52
N ALA A 13 -1.86 2.99 -17.27
CA ALA A 13 -1.41 2.75 -18.63
C ALA A 13 -0.32 1.66 -18.68
N LEU A 14 0.65 1.72 -17.77
CA LEU A 14 1.66 0.67 -17.63
C LEU A 14 1.01 -0.68 -17.32
N LEU A 15 0.08 -0.73 -16.36
CA LEU A 15 -0.66 -1.95 -16.04
C LEU A 15 -1.46 -2.47 -17.24
N ARG A 16 -2.07 -1.57 -18.02
CA ARG A 16 -2.84 -1.94 -19.22
C ARG A 16 -1.94 -2.58 -20.27
N ALA A 17 -0.78 -1.98 -20.53
CA ALA A 17 0.24 -2.53 -21.43
C ALA A 17 0.77 -3.89 -20.94
N VAL A 18 1.15 -3.99 -19.67
CA VAL A 18 1.65 -5.25 -19.08
C VAL A 18 0.58 -6.35 -19.07
N ARG A 19 -0.71 -6.00 -18.99
CA ARG A 19 -1.82 -6.96 -19.15
C ARG A 19 -1.97 -7.49 -20.57
N GLN A 20 -1.53 -6.76 -21.60
CA GLN A 20 -1.54 -7.27 -22.97
C GLN A 20 -0.55 -8.42 -23.16
N LEU A 21 0.47 -8.53 -22.29
CA LEU A 21 1.37 -9.69 -22.25
C LEU A 21 0.64 -11.00 -21.92
N ASP A 22 -0.54 -10.93 -21.30
CA ASP A 22 -1.39 -12.06 -20.95
C ASP A 22 -2.24 -12.54 -22.16
N CYS A 23 -2.21 -11.85 -23.31
CA CYS A 23 -3.12 -12.11 -24.43
C CYS A 23 -2.77 -13.44 -25.14
N PRO A 24 -3.67 -14.44 -25.17
CA PRO A 24 -3.36 -15.75 -25.77
C PRO A 24 -3.18 -15.68 -27.30
N ASP A 25 -3.74 -14.65 -27.95
CA ASP A 25 -3.73 -14.47 -29.40
C ASP A 25 -2.42 -13.83 -29.91
N GLY A 26 -1.47 -13.55 -29.01
CA GLY A 26 -0.25 -12.82 -29.32
C GLY A 26 -0.45 -11.31 -29.29
N LEU A 27 0.64 -10.58 -29.55
CA LEU A 27 0.67 -9.13 -29.69
C LEU A 27 0.95 -8.77 -31.14
N SER A 28 0.22 -7.79 -31.68
CA SER A 28 0.62 -7.14 -32.93
C SER A 28 1.89 -6.30 -32.74
N ASP A 29 2.57 -5.96 -33.83
CA ASP A 29 3.78 -5.12 -33.79
C ASP A 29 3.52 -3.75 -33.12
N ALA A 30 2.32 -3.18 -33.32
CA ALA A 30 1.93 -1.92 -32.71
C ALA A 30 1.74 -2.04 -31.19
N GLU A 31 1.09 -3.10 -30.72
CA GLU A 31 0.90 -3.36 -29.29
C GLU A 31 2.23 -3.68 -28.61
N LEU A 32 3.12 -4.40 -29.30
CA LEU A 32 4.44 -4.72 -28.79
C LEU A 32 5.30 -3.46 -28.60
N GLU A 33 5.23 -2.51 -29.54
CA GLU A 33 5.88 -1.21 -29.39
C GLU A 33 5.25 -0.36 -28.28
N GLU A 34 3.92 -0.40 -28.11
CA GLU A 34 3.22 0.26 -27.00
C GLU A 34 3.67 -0.29 -25.64
N VAL A 35 3.82 -1.62 -25.52
CA VAL A 35 4.35 -2.27 -24.31
C VAL A 35 5.77 -1.81 -24.03
N ARG A 36 6.65 -1.78 -25.03
CA ARG A 36 8.03 -1.29 -24.87
C ARG A 36 8.07 0.16 -24.41
N ALA A 37 7.29 1.02 -25.04
CA ALA A 37 7.19 2.43 -24.67
C ALA A 37 6.68 2.59 -23.23
N ALA A 38 5.67 1.81 -22.83
CA ALA A 38 5.14 1.81 -21.49
C ALA A 38 6.18 1.35 -20.45
N LEU A 39 6.92 0.27 -20.73
CA LEU A 39 7.99 -0.23 -19.85
C LEU A 39 9.13 0.78 -19.70
N TYR A 40 9.52 1.44 -20.80
CA TYR A 40 10.54 2.48 -20.80
C TYR A 40 10.12 3.67 -19.94
N ASN A 41 8.91 4.20 -20.16
CA ASN A 41 8.39 5.35 -19.41
C ASN A 41 8.09 5.00 -17.94
N GLY A 42 7.61 3.79 -17.67
CA GLY A 42 7.27 3.31 -16.33
C GLY A 42 8.48 2.93 -15.47
N ARG A 43 9.70 2.91 -16.03
CA ARG A 43 10.90 2.42 -15.34
C ARG A 43 11.18 3.15 -14.04
N GLY A 44 11.12 4.48 -14.04
CA GLY A 44 11.36 5.29 -12.83
C GLY A 44 10.33 4.99 -11.74
N ALA A 45 9.06 4.90 -12.12
CA ALA A 45 7.95 4.60 -11.22
C ALA A 45 8.03 3.20 -10.62
N LEU A 46 8.42 2.18 -11.39
CA LEU A 46 8.62 0.81 -10.87
C LEU A 46 9.89 0.66 -10.04
N ALA A 47 10.98 1.34 -10.43
CA ALA A 47 12.22 1.33 -9.65
C ALA A 47 12.02 1.97 -8.27
N ASN A 48 11.20 3.01 -8.18
CA ASN A 48 10.80 3.67 -6.93
C ASN A 48 9.32 3.43 -6.62
N VAL A 49 8.89 2.17 -6.70
CA VAL A 49 7.49 1.80 -6.49
C VAL A 49 6.96 2.34 -5.17
N LEU A 50 5.78 2.96 -5.23
CA LEU A 50 5.10 3.62 -4.10
C LEU A 50 5.88 4.76 -3.41
N ALA A 51 6.95 5.28 -4.02
CA ALA A 51 7.69 6.44 -3.50
C ALA A 51 7.00 7.75 -3.91
N TYR A 52 5.92 8.09 -3.20
CA TYR A 52 5.24 9.38 -3.38
C TYR A 52 5.88 10.45 -2.49
N PRO A 53 5.92 11.72 -2.92
CA PRO A 53 6.46 12.81 -2.11
C PRO A 53 5.66 12.98 -0.81
N PRO A 54 6.34 13.06 0.36
CA PRO A 54 5.66 13.28 1.64
C PRO A 54 5.19 14.75 1.79
N PRO A 55 4.36 15.06 2.80
CA PRO A 55 3.97 16.43 3.14
C PRO A 55 5.18 17.34 3.39
N ARG A 56 5.09 18.61 2.97
CA ARG A 56 6.15 19.61 3.15
C ARG A 56 5.56 20.94 3.60
N ASP A 57 6.14 21.53 4.64
CA ASP A 57 5.66 22.82 5.18
C ASP A 57 5.68 23.96 4.14
N GLU A 58 6.67 23.95 3.24
CA GLU A 58 6.81 24.91 2.15
C GLU A 58 5.63 24.80 1.16
N ASP A 59 5.29 23.57 0.76
CA ASP A 59 4.20 23.29 -0.17
C ASP A 59 2.84 23.53 0.49
N ARG A 60 2.72 23.21 1.78
CA ARG A 60 1.56 23.56 2.61
C ARG A 60 1.34 25.07 2.69
N ALA A 61 2.41 25.84 2.86
CA ALA A 61 2.32 27.30 2.85
C ALA A 61 1.93 27.82 1.45
N ALA A 62 2.47 27.25 0.38
CA ALA A 62 2.14 27.62 -0.99
C ALA A 62 0.65 27.41 -1.30
N VAL A 63 0.09 26.24 -0.96
CA VAL A 63 -1.35 25.94 -1.14
C VAL A 63 -2.23 26.94 -0.39
N ARG A 64 -1.84 27.38 0.81
CA ARG A 64 -2.57 28.40 1.58
C ARG A 64 -2.57 29.79 0.94
N THR A 65 -1.63 30.08 0.04
CA THR A 65 -1.64 31.34 -0.73
C THR A 65 -2.64 31.33 -1.89
N GLN A 66 -3.34 30.21 -2.12
CA GLN A 66 -4.37 30.01 -3.15
C GLN A 66 -3.86 30.09 -4.60
N VAL A 67 -2.56 30.28 -4.81
CA VAL A 67 -1.95 30.26 -6.13
C VAL A 67 -0.84 29.23 -6.11
N VAL A 68 -1.03 28.16 -6.87
CA VAL A 68 -0.12 27.02 -6.91
C VAL A 68 0.35 26.80 -8.32
N ASP A 69 1.66 26.83 -8.53
CA ASP A 69 2.26 26.46 -9.80
C ASP A 69 2.38 24.94 -9.88
N LEU A 70 1.49 24.34 -10.65
CA LEU A 70 1.57 22.92 -10.97
C LEU A 70 2.65 22.78 -12.05
N ASN A 71 3.83 22.27 -11.68
CA ASN A 71 4.66 21.37 -12.50
C ASN A 71 6.08 21.19 -11.93
N ALA A 72 6.38 19.95 -11.55
CA ALA A 72 7.73 19.36 -11.60
C ALA A 72 7.72 17.83 -11.39
N THR A 73 6.64 17.28 -10.82
CA THR A 73 6.59 15.90 -10.29
C THR A 73 5.92 14.85 -11.19
N GLY A 74 5.41 15.21 -12.37
CA GLY A 74 4.83 14.23 -13.30
C GLY A 74 3.53 13.58 -12.77
N GLY A 75 2.61 14.41 -12.28
CA GLY A 75 1.35 13.97 -11.67
C GLY A 75 0.29 13.42 -12.62
N PHE A 76 -0.80 12.97 -12.00
CA PHE A 76 -2.00 12.26 -12.47
C PHE A 76 -2.76 12.84 -13.70
N SER A 77 -2.28 13.93 -14.29
CA SER A 77 -2.84 14.51 -15.51
C SER A 77 -2.40 13.71 -16.74
N ALA A 78 -3.36 13.26 -17.54
CA ALA A 78 -3.13 12.37 -18.69
C ALA A 78 -2.39 13.06 -19.86
N ASP A 79 -2.25 14.39 -19.83
CA ASP A 79 -1.94 15.18 -21.03
C ASP A 79 -0.49 15.70 -21.07
N GLY A 80 0.36 15.36 -20.09
CA GLY A 80 1.78 15.78 -20.09
C GLY A 80 1.97 17.31 -20.17
N ARG A 81 0.99 18.09 -19.68
CA ARG A 81 0.91 19.54 -19.90
C ARG A 81 2.00 20.33 -19.16
N ALA A 82 2.32 21.48 -19.75
CA ALA A 82 3.26 22.48 -19.24
C ALA A 82 2.79 23.15 -17.94
N VAL A 83 3.69 23.91 -17.30
CA VAL A 83 3.49 24.47 -15.95
C VAL A 83 2.21 25.27 -15.92
N GLN A 84 1.24 24.83 -15.11
CA GLN A 84 -0.06 25.45 -14.99
C GLN A 84 -0.18 26.07 -13.60
N SER A 85 -0.24 27.40 -13.55
CA SER A 85 -0.61 28.10 -12.32
C SER A 85 -2.12 27.96 -12.10
N VAL A 86 -2.51 27.37 -10.98
CA VAL A 86 -3.91 27.13 -10.60
C VAL A 86 -4.29 28.03 -9.43
N ARG A 87 -5.44 28.69 -9.55
CA ARG A 87 -6.05 29.45 -8.46
C ARG A 87 -7.05 28.57 -7.73
N LEU A 88 -6.86 28.44 -6.42
CA LEU A 88 -7.67 27.59 -5.55
C LEU A 88 -8.73 28.43 -4.82
N GLY A 89 -9.97 27.92 -4.77
CA GLY A 89 -10.97 28.41 -3.84
C GLY A 89 -10.67 28.00 -2.41
N ALA A 90 -11.39 28.57 -1.43
CA ALA A 90 -11.24 28.21 -0.02
C ALA A 90 -11.48 26.70 0.21
N LEU A 91 -12.51 26.14 -0.44
CA LEU A 91 -12.83 24.71 -0.37
C LEU A 91 -11.73 23.82 -0.97
N ASP A 92 -11.06 24.28 -2.04
CA ASP A 92 -9.99 23.51 -2.68
C ASP A 92 -8.74 23.44 -1.80
N VAL A 93 -8.44 24.54 -1.09
CA VAL A 93 -7.37 24.58 -0.08
C VAL A 93 -7.67 23.59 1.05
N ASP A 94 -8.88 23.62 1.61
CA ASP A 94 -9.28 22.71 2.69
C ASP A 94 -9.23 21.24 2.25
N ASN A 95 -9.73 20.94 1.04
CA ASN A 95 -9.67 19.60 0.46
C ASN A 95 -8.23 19.12 0.22
N ALA A 96 -7.33 20.00 -0.25
CA ALA A 96 -5.93 19.63 -0.50
C ALA A 96 -5.19 19.31 0.81
N LEU A 97 -5.41 20.11 1.85
CA LEU A 97 -4.81 19.88 3.18
C LEU A 97 -5.38 18.61 3.83
N MET A 98 -6.70 18.38 3.72
CA MET A 98 -7.34 17.15 4.20
C MET A 98 -6.76 15.91 3.50
N LEU A 99 -6.60 15.95 2.18
CA LEU A 99 -5.98 14.86 1.42
C LEU A 99 -4.54 14.61 1.88
N SER A 100 -3.77 15.68 2.07
CA SER A 100 -2.37 15.59 2.53
C SER A 100 -2.28 14.91 3.89
N ASP A 101 -3.11 15.33 4.85
CA ASP A 101 -3.12 14.78 6.21
C ASP A 101 -3.62 13.33 6.24
N ALA A 102 -4.63 13.00 5.44
CA ALA A 102 -5.25 11.67 5.40
C ALA A 102 -4.47 10.63 4.60
N LEU A 103 -3.68 11.04 3.61
CA LEU A 103 -2.92 10.16 2.72
C LEU A 103 -1.40 10.24 2.96
N ASP A 104 -0.95 11.11 3.86
CA ASP A 104 0.47 11.42 4.09
C ASP A 104 1.19 11.75 2.76
N LEU A 105 0.57 12.65 2.00
CA LEU A 105 0.95 13.00 0.63
C LEU A 105 1.25 14.49 0.52
N ASN A 106 2.20 14.83 -0.35
CA ASN A 106 2.54 16.21 -0.64
C ASN A 106 1.33 17.05 -1.11
N GLU A 107 1.26 18.28 -0.60
CA GLU A 107 0.14 19.18 -0.82
C GLU A 107 -0.03 19.58 -2.30
N ILE A 108 1.06 19.73 -3.06
CA ILE A 108 0.98 20.00 -4.51
C ILE A 108 0.42 18.80 -5.25
N THR A 109 0.84 17.58 -4.89
CA THR A 109 0.29 16.34 -5.46
C THR A 109 -1.20 16.19 -5.12
N CYS A 110 -1.62 16.61 -3.93
CA CYS A 110 -3.05 16.65 -3.57
C CYS A 110 -3.83 17.63 -4.46
N VAL A 111 -3.27 18.80 -4.79
CA VAL A 111 -3.88 19.73 -5.74
C VAL A 111 -3.97 19.14 -7.15
N GLU A 112 -2.90 18.47 -7.63
CA GLU A 112 -2.93 17.77 -8.92
C GLU A 112 -4.04 16.72 -8.99
N LEU A 113 -4.24 15.96 -7.90
CA LEU A 113 -5.31 14.98 -7.78
C LEU A 113 -6.70 15.62 -7.81
N LEU A 114 -6.88 16.76 -7.15
CA LEU A 114 -8.15 17.50 -7.16
C LEU A 114 -8.47 18.03 -8.56
N VAL A 115 -7.48 18.64 -9.25
CA VAL A 115 -7.64 19.09 -10.63
C VAL A 115 -8.04 17.91 -11.53
N ALA A 116 -7.34 16.78 -11.41
CA ALA A 116 -7.63 15.60 -12.21
C ALA A 116 -9.02 14.99 -11.89
N ALA A 117 -9.48 15.08 -10.64
CA ALA A 117 -10.83 14.65 -10.25
C ALA A 117 -11.91 15.55 -10.88
N VAL A 118 -11.72 16.87 -10.89
CA VAL A 118 -12.63 17.83 -11.54
C VAL A 118 -12.67 17.64 -13.05
N GLU A 119 -11.51 17.47 -13.69
CA GLU A 119 -11.41 17.22 -15.14
C GLU A 119 -12.15 15.94 -15.57
N ARG A 120 -12.22 14.95 -14.68
CA ARG A 120 -12.99 13.71 -14.88
C ARG A 120 -14.47 13.84 -14.55
N GLY A 121 -14.95 15.02 -14.19
CA GLY A 121 -16.36 15.31 -13.93
C GLY A 121 -16.82 15.00 -12.51
N SER A 122 -15.91 14.90 -11.54
CA SER A 122 -16.29 14.73 -10.13
C SER A 122 -17.05 15.97 -9.63
N PRO A 123 -18.17 15.81 -8.91
CA PRO A 123 -18.88 16.96 -8.36
C PRO A 123 -18.04 17.63 -7.24
N PRO A 124 -18.23 18.94 -6.99
CA PRO A 124 -17.42 19.68 -6.01
C PRO A 124 -17.40 19.04 -4.61
N ASP A 125 -18.53 18.51 -4.16
CA ASP A 125 -18.69 17.92 -2.82
C ASP A 125 -18.02 16.55 -2.67
N ASP A 126 -17.73 15.84 -3.77
CA ASP A 126 -17.05 14.53 -3.76
C ASP A 126 -15.62 14.59 -4.29
N CYS A 127 -15.14 15.76 -4.68
CA CYS A 127 -13.86 15.93 -5.34
C CYS A 127 -12.70 15.33 -4.53
N ALA A 128 -12.68 15.55 -3.20
CA ALA A 128 -11.67 14.96 -2.32
C ALA A 128 -11.75 13.42 -2.26
N ARG A 129 -12.95 12.84 -2.21
CA ARG A 129 -13.13 11.37 -2.17
C ARG A 129 -12.74 10.72 -3.50
N ALA A 130 -13.03 11.38 -4.62
CA ALA A 130 -12.64 10.95 -5.95
C ALA A 130 -11.12 11.04 -6.15
N ALA A 131 -10.51 12.15 -5.74
CA ALA A 131 -9.06 12.35 -5.73
C ALA A 131 -8.33 11.26 -4.91
N ALA A 132 -8.82 10.96 -3.70
CA ALA A 132 -8.28 9.88 -2.88
C ALA A 132 -8.42 8.50 -3.55
N GLY A 133 -9.57 8.22 -4.18
CA GLY A 133 -9.77 6.99 -4.93
C GLY A 133 -8.84 6.85 -6.13
N MET A 134 -8.61 7.94 -6.87
CA MET A 134 -7.64 7.98 -7.97
C MET A 134 -6.22 7.69 -7.51
N TYR A 135 -5.79 8.27 -6.38
CA TYR A 135 -4.50 8.00 -5.76
C TYR A 135 -4.34 6.51 -5.39
N LEU A 136 -5.30 5.95 -4.67
CA LEU A 136 -5.27 4.55 -4.26
C LEU A 136 -5.29 3.59 -5.46
N LYS A 137 -6.02 3.94 -6.51
CA LYS A 137 -6.03 3.17 -7.76
C LYS A 137 -4.69 3.16 -8.45
N GLU A 138 -4.06 4.32 -8.57
CA GLU A 138 -2.74 4.43 -9.18
C GLU A 138 -1.69 3.59 -8.43
N ARG A 139 -1.69 3.67 -7.10
CA ARG A 139 -0.81 2.88 -6.24
C ARG A 139 -0.96 1.38 -6.50
N GLN A 140 -2.20 0.89 -6.47
CA GLN A 140 -2.47 -0.51 -6.75
C GLN A 140 -2.07 -0.90 -8.17
N SER A 141 -2.32 -0.04 -9.16
CA SER A 141 -1.92 -0.31 -10.54
C SER A 141 -0.40 -0.41 -10.70
N ALA A 142 0.37 0.40 -9.98
CA ALA A 142 1.84 0.33 -10.00
C ALA A 142 2.34 -1.01 -9.44
N VAL A 143 1.82 -1.42 -8.28
CA VAL A 143 2.24 -2.69 -7.66
C VAL A 143 1.73 -3.89 -8.45
N GLU A 144 0.54 -3.83 -9.03
CA GLU A 144 0.01 -4.91 -9.87
C GLU A 144 0.81 -5.08 -11.18
N ALA A 145 1.24 -3.97 -11.79
CA ALA A 145 2.13 -4.01 -12.95
C ALA A 145 3.49 -4.61 -12.59
N LEU A 146 4.07 -4.19 -11.46
CA LEU A 146 5.31 -4.77 -10.94
C LEU A 146 5.17 -6.28 -10.69
N ARG A 147 4.06 -6.70 -10.06
CA ARG A 147 3.79 -8.11 -9.76
C ARG A 147 3.78 -8.95 -11.03
N ARG A 148 3.10 -8.49 -12.09
CA ARG A 148 3.05 -9.19 -13.37
C ARG A 148 4.44 -9.34 -14.00
N LEU A 149 5.24 -8.29 -14.00
CA LEU A 149 6.61 -8.35 -14.53
C LEU A 149 7.50 -9.28 -13.72
N LEU A 150 7.40 -9.29 -12.39
CA LEU A 150 8.15 -10.23 -11.55
C LEU A 150 7.67 -11.68 -11.73
N GLN A 151 6.36 -11.88 -11.92
CA GLN A 151 5.77 -13.19 -12.20
C GLN A 151 6.31 -13.76 -13.52
N ALA A 152 6.53 -12.91 -14.53
CA ALA A 152 7.13 -13.28 -15.80
C ALA A 152 8.43 -14.05 -15.68
N LYS A 153 9.30 -13.56 -14.80
CA LYS A 153 10.64 -14.12 -14.60
C LYS A 153 10.65 -15.28 -13.60
N SER A 154 9.82 -15.19 -12.56
CA SER A 154 9.83 -16.16 -11.45
C SER A 154 9.01 -17.42 -11.71
N SER A 155 8.08 -17.40 -12.66
CA SER A 155 7.20 -18.55 -12.94
C SER A 155 6.91 -18.70 -14.44
N PRO A 156 7.95 -18.85 -15.29
CA PRO A 156 7.81 -18.91 -16.75
C PRO A 156 6.92 -20.06 -17.24
N ASP A 157 6.88 -21.18 -16.50
CA ASP A 157 6.04 -22.34 -16.83
C ASP A 157 4.54 -22.10 -16.59
N ILE A 158 4.22 -21.19 -15.67
CA ILE A 158 2.84 -20.84 -15.30
C ILE A 158 2.39 -19.62 -16.10
N TRP A 159 3.33 -18.73 -16.43
CA TRP A 159 3.08 -17.48 -17.11
C TRP A 159 4.24 -17.17 -18.05
N ALA A 160 3.96 -17.01 -19.33
CA ALA A 160 4.93 -16.59 -20.33
C ALA A 160 4.32 -15.44 -21.17
N PRO A 161 5.09 -14.38 -21.47
CA PRO A 161 4.56 -13.25 -22.22
C PRO A 161 4.27 -13.64 -23.68
N ALA A 162 3.13 -13.20 -24.19
CA ALA A 162 2.60 -13.57 -25.50
C ALA A 162 3.45 -13.14 -26.73
N GLY A 163 4.48 -12.32 -26.54
CA GLY A 163 5.33 -11.76 -27.62
C GLY A 163 6.54 -12.62 -28.02
N GLY A 164 6.55 -13.91 -27.68
CA GLY A 164 7.62 -14.84 -28.04
C GLY A 164 8.91 -14.67 -27.22
N SER A 165 9.94 -15.44 -27.58
CA SER A 165 11.18 -15.58 -26.79
C SER A 165 12.01 -14.30 -26.70
N PHE A 166 11.93 -13.40 -27.68
CA PHE A 166 12.67 -12.14 -27.67
C PHE A 166 12.09 -11.17 -26.63
N LEU A 167 10.77 -10.95 -26.65
CA LEU A 167 10.11 -10.09 -25.65
C LEU A 167 10.23 -10.66 -24.23
N ALA A 168 10.16 -12.00 -24.09
CA ALA A 168 10.40 -12.65 -22.81
C ALA A 168 11.79 -12.29 -22.24
N LYS A 169 12.83 -12.35 -23.09
CA LYS A 169 14.18 -11.94 -22.70
C LYS A 169 14.28 -10.45 -22.36
N GLU A 170 13.64 -9.57 -23.15
CA GLU A 170 13.61 -8.12 -22.86
C GLU A 170 12.98 -7.84 -21.48
N ILE A 171 11.90 -8.54 -21.14
CA ILE A 171 11.24 -8.44 -19.83
C ILE A 171 12.16 -8.99 -18.73
N GLU A 172 12.81 -10.13 -18.95
CA GLU A 172 13.75 -10.71 -17.98
C GLU A 172 14.92 -9.76 -17.66
N ASP A 173 15.49 -9.11 -18.69
CA ASP A 173 16.57 -8.13 -18.56
C ASP A 173 16.08 -6.87 -17.84
N TYR A 174 14.88 -6.40 -18.17
CA TYR A 174 14.21 -5.29 -17.49
C TYR A 174 13.99 -5.58 -15.99
N VAL A 175 13.53 -6.78 -15.66
CA VAL A 175 13.32 -7.21 -14.28
C VAL A 175 14.65 -7.36 -13.55
N ASP A 176 15.71 -7.87 -14.17
CA ASP A 176 17.04 -7.94 -13.57
C ASP A 176 17.61 -6.55 -13.26
N ASP A 177 17.36 -5.57 -14.13
CA ASP A 177 17.67 -4.17 -13.87
C ASP A 177 16.88 -3.62 -12.67
N LEU A 178 15.58 -3.92 -12.58
CA LEU A 178 14.75 -3.51 -11.44
C LEU A 178 15.22 -4.15 -10.12
N LEU A 179 15.51 -5.45 -10.12
CA LEU A 179 15.92 -6.21 -8.94
C LEU A 179 17.24 -5.69 -8.35
N ARG A 180 18.21 -5.40 -9.23
CA ARG A 180 19.47 -4.74 -8.84
C ARG A 180 19.22 -3.37 -8.22
N GLY A 181 18.11 -2.72 -8.57
CA GLY A 181 17.79 -1.38 -8.13
C GLY A 181 18.83 -0.37 -8.64
N THR A 182 18.96 0.77 -7.97
CA THR A 182 19.98 1.78 -8.30
C THR A 182 21.38 1.40 -7.78
N ALA A 183 21.62 0.14 -7.44
CA ALA A 183 22.81 -0.28 -6.70
C ALA A 183 23.95 -0.79 -7.59
N ALA A 184 25.01 0.02 -7.67
CA ALA A 184 26.39 -0.49 -7.76
C ALA A 184 27.44 0.48 -7.22
N ALA A 185 27.21 1.81 -7.21
CA ALA A 185 28.27 2.78 -6.90
C ALA A 185 28.03 3.73 -5.70
N ALA A 186 26.82 3.81 -5.12
CA ALA A 186 26.49 4.90 -4.17
C ALA A 186 25.54 4.54 -3.01
N GLY A 187 25.45 3.27 -2.59
CA GLY A 187 24.62 2.88 -1.43
C GLY A 187 23.10 2.87 -1.67
N GLY A 188 22.65 2.66 -2.91
CA GLY A 188 21.22 2.54 -3.25
C GLY A 188 20.57 1.26 -2.72
N THR A 189 19.25 1.31 -2.50
CA THR A 189 18.43 0.17 -2.03
C THR A 189 17.98 -0.73 -3.18
N THR A 190 18.12 -2.05 -3.01
CA THR A 190 17.57 -3.06 -3.92
C THR A 190 16.04 -2.97 -3.97
N LEU A 191 15.41 -3.53 -5.01
CA LEU A 191 13.94 -3.61 -5.05
C LEU A 191 13.40 -4.42 -3.87
N VAL A 192 14.08 -5.51 -3.50
CA VAL A 192 13.70 -6.34 -2.34
C VAL A 192 13.73 -5.51 -1.05
N GLY A 193 14.82 -4.79 -0.79
CA GLY A 193 14.91 -3.89 0.37
C GLY A 193 13.78 -2.86 0.41
N ARG A 194 13.45 -2.26 -0.73
CA ARG A 194 12.34 -1.29 -0.84
C ARG A 194 10.98 -1.92 -0.55
N LEU A 195 10.70 -3.11 -1.08
CA LEU A 195 9.45 -3.83 -0.80
C LEU A 195 9.33 -4.21 0.68
N LEU A 196 10.43 -4.59 1.32
CA LEU A 196 10.48 -4.84 2.77
C LEU A 196 10.19 -3.59 3.57
N ASP A 197 10.79 -2.45 3.20
CA ASP A 197 10.54 -1.18 3.87
C ASP A 197 9.08 -0.75 3.75
N ILE A 198 8.44 -0.97 2.59
CA ILE A 198 7.00 -0.73 2.39
C ILE A 198 6.17 -1.61 3.33
N LEU A 199 6.49 -2.90 3.44
CA LEU A 199 5.77 -3.82 4.33
C LEU A 199 5.99 -3.54 5.81
N ARG A 200 7.13 -2.94 6.19
CA ARG A 200 7.42 -2.55 7.58
C ARG A 200 6.70 -1.27 8.00
N LYS A 201 6.49 -0.34 7.06
CA LYS A 201 5.78 0.91 7.33
C LYS A 201 4.27 0.68 7.47
N PRO A 202 3.58 1.43 8.34
CA PRO A 202 2.13 1.46 8.34
C PRO A 202 1.60 2.02 7.01
N ALA A 203 0.33 1.77 6.70
CA ALA A 203 -0.27 2.35 5.50
C ALA A 203 -0.27 3.90 5.60
N PRO A 204 -0.12 4.62 4.48
CA PRO A 204 -0.15 6.08 4.48
C PRO A 204 -1.38 6.63 5.20
N GLY A 205 -1.17 7.61 6.08
CA GLY A 205 -2.23 8.16 6.92
C GLY A 205 -2.77 7.22 8.01
N SER A 206 -2.13 6.10 8.31
CA SER A 206 -2.51 5.36 9.53
C SER A 206 -2.15 6.20 10.76
N PRO A 207 -2.93 6.13 11.86
CA PRO A 207 -2.50 6.75 13.12
C PRO A 207 -1.15 6.15 13.53
N GLU A 208 -0.14 7.01 13.69
CA GLU A 208 1.18 6.56 14.12
C GLU A 208 1.10 6.01 15.54
N ILE A 209 1.21 4.70 15.68
CA ILE A 209 1.47 4.09 16.98
C ILE A 209 2.95 4.34 17.28
N SER A 210 3.23 5.40 18.04
CA SER A 210 4.58 5.72 18.47
C SER A 210 5.17 4.54 19.26
N ARG A 211 6.11 3.81 18.64
CA ARG A 211 6.97 2.84 19.32
C ARG A 211 7.99 3.64 20.13
N ASN A 212 7.70 3.91 21.39
CA ASN A 212 8.76 4.32 22.32
C ASN A 212 9.81 3.20 22.39
N GLY A 213 11.08 3.59 22.26
CA GLY A 213 12.22 2.69 22.16
C GLY A 213 12.24 1.59 23.22
N GLY A 214 12.48 0.36 22.77
CA GLY A 214 12.58 -0.82 23.61
C GLY A 214 12.17 -2.07 22.85
N THR A 215 13.18 -2.80 22.34
CA THR A 215 13.16 -4.24 22.00
C THR A 215 11.79 -4.93 21.85
N GLY A 216 11.42 -5.22 20.60
CA GLY A 216 10.70 -6.43 20.19
C GLY A 216 9.43 -6.80 20.96
N VAL A 217 8.30 -6.18 20.64
CA VAL A 217 6.98 -6.81 20.70
C VAL A 217 6.14 -6.30 19.51
N GLY A 218 5.46 -7.25 18.85
CA GLY A 218 4.89 -7.10 17.51
C GLY A 218 3.74 -6.11 17.39
N ALA A 219 3.75 -5.35 16.28
CA ALA A 219 2.54 -4.80 15.72
C ALA A 219 1.84 -5.96 14.97
N GLY A 220 0.98 -6.67 15.69
CA GLY A 220 0.02 -7.55 15.04
C GLY A 220 -0.85 -6.70 14.11
N TYR A 221 -0.87 -7.04 12.82
CA TYR A 221 -1.97 -6.66 11.96
C TYR A 221 -3.22 -7.37 12.49
N THR A 222 -3.85 -6.83 13.54
CA THR A 222 -5.19 -7.26 13.91
C THR A 222 -6.11 -6.67 12.86
N VAL A 223 -6.65 -7.54 12.01
CA VAL A 223 -7.85 -7.28 11.22
C VAL A 223 -8.87 -6.64 12.16
N GLN A 224 -9.14 -5.35 11.95
CA GLN A 224 -10.15 -4.63 12.68
C GLN A 224 -11.51 -5.18 12.24
N ILE A 225 -12.05 -6.13 13.03
CA ILE A 225 -13.45 -6.51 12.92
C ILE A 225 -14.24 -5.25 13.24
N THR A 226 -15.00 -4.78 12.25
CA THR A 226 -15.88 -3.61 12.33
C THR A 226 -16.80 -3.74 13.57
N PRO A 227 -16.83 -2.79 14.51
CA PRO A 227 -17.82 -2.81 15.59
C PRO A 227 -19.13 -2.23 15.07
N GLY A 228 -20.03 -3.09 14.62
CA GLY A 228 -21.35 -2.70 14.13
C GLY A 228 -22.32 -3.86 14.21
N GLY A 229 -22.78 -4.18 15.41
CA GLY A 229 -23.71 -5.27 15.68
C GLY A 229 -24.11 -5.33 17.14
N ALA A 230 -24.75 -4.28 17.64
CA ALA A 230 -25.40 -4.34 18.94
C ALA A 230 -26.61 -5.29 18.86
N VAL A 231 -26.45 -6.53 19.30
CA VAL A 231 -27.56 -7.35 19.76
C VAL A 231 -27.58 -7.23 21.28
N GLN A 232 -28.45 -6.34 21.78
CA GLN A 232 -28.81 -6.34 23.19
C GLN A 232 -29.52 -7.67 23.50
N THR A 233 -28.92 -8.47 24.37
CA THR A 233 -29.65 -9.52 25.09
C THR A 233 -29.73 -9.08 26.55
N PRO A 234 -30.95 -8.94 27.13
CA PRO A 234 -31.11 -8.44 28.48
C PRO A 234 -30.95 -9.57 29.50
N GLY A 235 -30.05 -9.42 30.47
CA GLY A 235 -30.13 -10.16 31.74
C GLY A 235 -28.81 -10.62 32.33
N GLY A 236 -28.43 -10.00 33.45
CA GLY A 236 -27.89 -10.74 34.61
C GLY A 236 -26.38 -10.71 34.86
N GLY A 237 -26.00 -10.09 35.98
CA GLY A 237 -25.02 -10.66 36.91
C GLY A 237 -23.57 -10.20 36.76
N ALA A 238 -23.17 -9.30 37.65
CA ALA A 238 -21.77 -8.95 37.90
C ALA A 238 -20.94 -10.15 38.39
N ALA A 239 -19.81 -10.40 37.73
CA ALA A 239 -18.67 -11.10 38.31
C ALA A 239 -17.39 -10.53 37.67
N GLY A 240 -16.49 -10.00 38.51
CA GLY A 240 -15.29 -9.30 38.08
C GLY A 240 -14.28 -10.22 37.41
N THR A 241 -13.96 -9.90 36.17
CA THR A 241 -12.76 -10.39 35.47
C THR A 241 -11.65 -9.37 35.68
N PRO A 242 -10.40 -9.76 36.01
CA PRO A 242 -9.30 -8.80 36.14
C PRO A 242 -9.08 -8.14 34.78
N GLY A 243 -9.30 -6.83 34.73
CA GLY A 243 -9.12 -6.04 33.53
C GLY A 243 -7.70 -6.14 33.02
N LEU A 244 -7.54 -6.69 31.81
CA LEU A 244 -6.45 -6.30 30.93
C LEU A 244 -6.61 -4.79 30.69
N GLN A 245 -5.88 -3.98 31.47
CA GLN A 245 -5.71 -2.57 31.17
C GLN A 245 -5.02 -2.51 29.81
N LEU A 246 -5.83 -2.20 28.79
CA LEU A 246 -5.37 -1.78 27.49
C LEU A 246 -4.49 -0.55 27.73
N ALA A 247 -3.18 -0.71 27.55
CA ALA A 247 -2.24 0.39 27.68
C ALA A 247 -2.63 1.45 26.63
N THR A 248 -3.15 2.57 27.09
CA THR A 248 -3.44 3.73 26.25
C THR A 248 -2.11 4.28 25.76
N VAL A 249 -1.69 3.85 24.56
CA VAL A 249 -0.55 4.45 23.87
C VAL A 249 -1.02 5.83 23.43
N ALA A 250 -0.48 6.88 24.05
CA ALA A 250 -0.74 8.26 23.67
C ALA A 250 -0.13 8.51 22.28
N THR A 251 -0.97 8.50 21.24
CA THR A 251 -0.61 8.88 19.88
C THR A 251 -0.65 10.39 19.76
N ALA A 252 0.44 11.02 19.29
CA ALA A 252 0.47 12.43 18.94
C ALA A 252 -0.19 12.68 17.57
N VAL A 253 -1.43 12.22 17.40
CA VAL A 253 -2.25 12.54 16.23
C VAL A 253 -2.93 13.87 16.51
N THR A 254 -2.69 14.88 15.67
CA THR A 254 -3.40 16.15 15.76
C THR A 254 -4.89 15.92 15.50
N THR A 255 -5.76 16.71 16.14
CA THR A 255 -7.21 16.65 15.93
C THR A 255 -7.58 16.74 14.45
N ASP A 256 -6.83 17.54 13.69
CA ASP A 256 -7.06 17.78 12.27
C ASP A 256 -6.75 16.54 11.43
N LYS A 257 -5.69 15.79 11.76
CA LYS A 257 -5.35 14.55 11.07
C LYS A 257 -6.39 13.46 11.35
N LEU A 258 -6.90 13.35 12.58
CA LEU A 258 -7.97 12.40 12.88
C LEU A 258 -9.25 12.70 12.09
N ALA A 259 -9.65 13.98 12.05
CA ALA A 259 -10.81 14.42 11.27
C ALA A 259 -10.65 14.15 9.77
N ALA A 260 -9.45 14.38 9.22
CA ALA A 260 -9.15 14.08 7.82
C ALA A 260 -9.26 12.57 7.51
N LEU A 261 -8.81 11.71 8.43
CA LEU A 261 -8.90 10.26 8.28
C LEU A 261 -10.33 9.74 8.33
N GLU A 262 -11.17 10.32 9.18
CA GLU A 262 -12.60 10.02 9.24
C GLU A 262 -13.32 10.51 7.98
N ALA A 263 -13.02 11.72 7.52
CA ALA A 263 -13.62 12.29 6.31
C ALA A 263 -13.33 11.45 5.05
N LEU A 264 -12.16 10.81 5.00
CA LEU A 264 -11.71 9.94 3.90
C LEU A 264 -11.66 8.45 4.29
N GLU A 265 -12.52 8.02 5.23
CA GLU A 265 -12.73 6.58 5.47
C GLU A 265 -13.34 5.91 4.22
N MET A 266 -14.29 6.59 3.59
CA MET A 266 -14.92 6.19 2.34
C MET A 266 -14.39 7.03 1.18
N VAL A 267 -13.87 6.36 0.16
CA VAL A 267 -13.38 6.93 -1.10
C VAL A 267 -14.26 6.46 -2.26
N VAL A 268 -14.14 7.11 -3.42
CA VAL A 268 -14.94 6.78 -4.60
C VAL A 268 -14.06 6.12 -5.67
N ASP A 269 -14.47 4.97 -6.21
CA ASP A 269 -13.76 4.32 -7.31
C ASP A 269 -14.01 4.99 -8.67
N ASP A 270 -13.34 4.51 -9.72
CA ASP A 270 -13.48 5.00 -11.10
C ASP A 270 -14.90 4.88 -11.67
N ARG A 271 -15.77 4.08 -11.02
CA ARG A 271 -17.17 3.87 -11.39
C ARG A 271 -18.14 4.66 -10.51
N GLY A 272 -17.64 5.53 -9.64
CA GLY A 272 -18.46 6.29 -8.72
C GLY A 272 -18.93 5.50 -7.50
N ARG A 273 -18.40 4.30 -7.24
CA ARG A 273 -18.85 3.46 -6.12
C ARG A 273 -18.06 3.77 -4.85
N PRO A 274 -18.75 3.85 -3.69
CA PRO A 274 -18.09 4.07 -2.43
C PRO A 274 -17.34 2.80 -1.98
N CYS A 275 -16.08 2.97 -1.61
CA CYS A 275 -15.17 1.91 -1.16
C CYS A 275 -14.47 2.34 0.13
N ARG A 276 -14.17 1.38 1.03
CA ARG A 276 -13.40 1.68 2.24
C ARG A 276 -11.92 1.82 1.90
N ARG A 277 -11.30 2.92 2.34
CA ARG A 277 -9.86 3.15 2.17
C ARG A 277 -9.00 2.02 2.74
N ALA A 278 -9.43 1.43 3.86
CA ALA A 278 -8.74 0.29 4.48
C ALA A 278 -8.63 -0.92 3.56
N ASP A 279 -9.66 -1.22 2.76
CA ASP A 279 -9.66 -2.35 1.83
C ASP A 279 -8.65 -2.13 0.68
N TRP A 280 -8.51 -0.88 0.22
CA TRP A 280 -7.52 -0.52 -0.79
C TRP A 280 -6.09 -0.76 -0.28
N PHE A 281 -5.78 -0.35 0.95
CA PHE A 281 -4.48 -0.59 1.54
C PHE A 281 -4.24 -2.07 1.85
N ALA A 282 -5.26 -2.81 2.31
CA ALA A 282 -5.14 -4.25 2.52
C ALA A 282 -4.79 -4.97 1.22
N HIS A 283 -5.45 -4.61 0.12
CA HIS A 283 -5.16 -5.17 -1.21
C HIS A 283 -3.76 -4.77 -1.72
N GLU A 284 -3.36 -3.51 -1.57
CA GLU A 284 -2.02 -3.06 -1.91
C GLU A 284 -0.95 -3.82 -1.14
N ARG A 285 -1.09 -3.98 0.17
CA ARG A 285 -0.13 -4.72 1.01
C ARG A 285 -0.02 -6.18 0.60
N ARG A 286 -1.14 -6.80 0.22
CA ARG A 286 -1.13 -8.15 -0.38
C ARG A 286 -0.33 -8.18 -1.67
N LEU A 287 -0.58 -7.24 -2.59
CA LEU A 287 0.17 -7.15 -3.85
C LEU A 287 1.67 -6.92 -3.62
N VAL A 288 2.05 -6.09 -2.64
CA VAL A 288 3.46 -5.86 -2.28
C VAL A 288 4.11 -7.14 -1.74
N ALA A 289 3.39 -7.93 -0.93
CA ALA A 289 3.87 -9.22 -0.46
C ALA A 289 4.04 -10.24 -1.61
N GLU A 290 3.10 -10.27 -2.57
CA GLU A 290 3.22 -11.08 -3.78
C GLU A 290 4.42 -10.64 -4.65
N CYS A 291 4.64 -9.33 -4.80
CA CYS A 291 5.84 -8.78 -5.44
C CYS A 291 7.12 -9.23 -4.73
N LEU A 292 7.17 -9.17 -3.39
CA LEU A 292 8.34 -9.60 -2.63
C LEU A 292 8.64 -11.08 -2.87
N PHE A 293 7.63 -11.93 -2.86
CA PHE A 293 7.78 -13.35 -3.16
C PHE A 293 8.38 -13.57 -4.55
N HIS A 294 7.77 -12.99 -5.59
CA HIS A 294 8.25 -13.16 -6.96
C HIS A 294 9.63 -12.53 -7.18
N ALA A 295 9.95 -11.42 -6.51
CA ALA A 295 11.28 -10.83 -6.55
C ALA A 295 12.35 -11.76 -5.96
N VAL A 296 12.08 -12.40 -4.82
CA VAL A 296 13.01 -13.36 -4.20
C VAL A 296 13.22 -14.58 -5.08
N VAL A 297 12.14 -15.15 -5.64
CA VAL A 297 12.23 -16.30 -6.56
C VAL A 297 12.99 -15.93 -7.83
N ALA A 298 12.68 -14.77 -8.43
CA ALA A 298 13.36 -14.28 -9.63
C ALA A 298 14.86 -14.00 -9.38
N SER A 299 15.22 -13.49 -8.20
CA SER A 299 16.62 -13.31 -7.78
C SER A 299 17.37 -14.63 -7.64
N GLY A 300 16.69 -15.69 -7.16
CA GLY A 300 17.27 -17.03 -7.04
C GLY A 300 17.44 -17.76 -8.39
N ALA A 301 16.61 -17.42 -9.38
CA ALA A 301 16.67 -17.99 -10.72
C ALA A 301 17.70 -17.32 -11.66
N GLY A 302 18.26 -16.17 -11.27
CA GLY A 302 19.12 -15.33 -12.13
C GLY A 302 20.51 -15.04 -11.57
N ARG A 303 21.22 -14.09 -12.19
CA ARG A 303 22.54 -13.58 -11.74
C ARG A 303 22.44 -12.54 -10.62
N SER A 304 21.22 -12.08 -10.33
CA SER A 304 20.89 -11.04 -9.34
C SER A 304 20.70 -11.68 -7.96
N ALA A 305 21.79 -12.22 -7.39
CA ALA A 305 21.74 -12.91 -6.11
C ALA A 305 21.18 -11.99 -5.00
N LEU A 306 20.26 -12.55 -4.21
CA LEU A 306 19.70 -11.88 -3.05
C LEU A 306 20.84 -11.45 -2.11
N SER A 307 20.88 -10.18 -1.72
CA SER A 307 21.93 -9.71 -0.81
C SER A 307 21.78 -10.34 0.58
N ALA A 308 22.88 -10.54 1.29
CA ALA A 308 22.84 -11.08 2.66
C ALA A 308 22.04 -10.17 3.62
N SER A 309 22.07 -8.86 3.38
CA SER A 309 21.23 -7.88 4.08
C SER A 309 19.74 -8.09 3.81
N ASP A 310 19.36 -8.30 2.54
CA ASP A 310 17.96 -8.54 2.18
C ASP A 310 17.46 -9.86 2.76
N ALA A 311 18.26 -10.92 2.69
CA ALA A 311 17.94 -12.22 3.28
C ALA A 311 17.68 -12.10 4.79
N ARG A 312 18.55 -11.37 5.52
CA ARG A 312 18.36 -11.12 6.96
C ARG A 312 17.11 -10.29 7.23
N ALA A 313 16.87 -9.24 6.45
CA ALA A 313 15.71 -8.38 6.61
C ALA A 313 14.38 -9.13 6.36
N ILE A 314 14.35 -10.08 5.43
CA ILE A 314 13.20 -10.98 5.20
C ILE A 314 12.95 -11.85 6.43
N VAL A 315 13.99 -12.47 6.99
CA VAL A 315 13.87 -13.32 8.19
C VAL A 315 13.34 -12.49 9.36
N GLU A 316 13.88 -11.28 9.58
CA GLU A 316 13.41 -10.36 10.62
C GLU A 316 11.93 -10.00 10.43
N LEU A 317 11.50 -9.68 9.20
CA LEU A 317 10.10 -9.40 8.90
C LEU A 317 9.19 -10.60 9.19
N MET A 318 9.60 -11.80 8.79
CA MET A 318 8.83 -13.02 9.05
C MET A 318 8.73 -13.32 10.54
N VAL A 319 9.79 -13.09 11.31
CA VAL A 319 9.76 -13.21 12.78
C VAL A 319 8.81 -12.19 13.39
N ASP A 320 8.87 -10.93 12.97
CA ASP A 320 8.00 -9.86 13.45
C ASP A 320 6.51 -10.14 13.19
N VAL A 321 6.20 -10.80 12.07
CA VAL A 321 4.81 -11.19 11.71
C VAL A 321 4.40 -12.49 12.40
N ALA A 322 5.26 -13.52 12.44
CA ALA A 322 4.92 -14.83 12.96
C ALA A 322 4.88 -14.87 14.49
N ALA A 323 5.77 -14.15 15.18
CA ALA A 323 5.84 -14.14 16.64
C ALA A 323 4.52 -13.76 17.33
N PRO A 324 3.81 -12.66 16.96
CA PRO A 324 2.54 -12.32 17.59
C PRO A 324 1.43 -13.32 17.26
N ILE A 325 1.41 -13.90 16.06
CA ILE A 325 0.41 -14.92 15.67
C ILE A 325 0.60 -16.19 16.50
N LEU A 326 1.84 -16.65 16.64
CA LEU A 326 2.19 -17.81 17.45
C LEU A 326 1.94 -17.57 18.94
N ALA A 327 2.21 -16.36 19.45
CA ALA A 327 1.92 -15.99 20.83
C ALA A 327 0.41 -16.00 21.10
N SER A 328 -0.40 -15.45 20.19
CA SER A 328 -1.88 -15.49 20.26
C SER A 328 -2.40 -16.92 20.23
N ALA A 329 -1.94 -17.73 19.27
CA ALA A 329 -2.32 -19.15 19.18
C ALA A 329 -1.92 -19.95 20.43
N ALA A 330 -0.76 -19.66 21.02
CA ALA A 330 -0.32 -20.27 22.27
C ALA A 330 -1.18 -19.83 23.47
N ALA A 331 -1.61 -18.56 23.52
CA ALA A 331 -2.55 -18.08 24.52
C ALA A 331 -3.91 -18.77 24.40
N ASP A 332 -4.46 -18.86 23.18
CA ASP A 332 -5.72 -19.56 22.90
C ASP A 332 -5.64 -21.06 23.27
N ALA A 333 -4.52 -21.70 22.98
CA ALA A 333 -4.29 -23.10 23.36
C ALA A 333 -4.28 -23.28 24.89
N ARG A 334 -3.66 -22.35 25.63
CA ARG A 334 -3.66 -22.36 27.11
C ARG A 334 -5.06 -22.14 27.67
N VAL A 335 -5.84 -21.21 27.12
CA VAL A 335 -7.23 -20.98 27.54
C VAL A 335 -8.08 -22.23 27.33
N LYS A 336 -7.95 -22.91 26.18
CA LYS A 336 -8.64 -24.18 25.91
C LYS A 336 -8.19 -25.32 26.84
N GLN A 337 -6.91 -25.37 27.22
CA GLN A 337 -6.42 -26.34 28.20
C GLN A 337 -7.00 -26.10 29.59
N ILE A 338 -7.09 -24.84 30.03
CA ILE A 338 -7.69 -24.47 31.32
C ILE A 338 -9.20 -24.76 31.33
N SER A 339 -9.93 -24.45 30.25
CA SER A 339 -11.36 -24.78 30.16
C SER A 339 -11.60 -26.29 30.20
N ASN A 340 -10.76 -27.08 29.54
CA ASN A 340 -10.85 -28.54 29.56
C ASN A 340 -10.47 -29.13 30.93
N ALA A 341 -9.49 -28.55 31.62
CA ALA A 341 -9.14 -28.96 32.98
C ALA A 341 -10.29 -28.70 33.97
N ASN A 342 -10.97 -27.56 33.85
CA ASN A 342 -12.12 -27.23 34.70
C ASN A 342 -13.34 -28.15 34.44
N LEU A 343 -13.52 -28.65 33.23
CA LEU A 343 -14.55 -29.65 32.91
C LEU A 343 -14.23 -31.03 33.51
N VAL A 344 -12.95 -31.39 33.62
CA VAL A 344 -12.52 -32.67 34.22
C VAL A 344 -12.60 -32.63 35.74
N PHE A 345 -12.32 -31.49 36.39
CA PHE A 345 -12.43 -31.33 37.84
C PHE A 345 -13.81 -30.91 38.36
N GLY A 346 -14.69 -30.38 37.50
CA GLY A 346 -16.07 -30.01 37.85
C GLY A 346 -17.08 -31.17 37.84
N GLY A 347 -16.66 -32.37 37.42
CA GLY A 347 -17.53 -33.53 37.20
C GLY A 347 -17.82 -34.42 38.42
N SER A 348 -17.29 -34.13 39.60
CA SER A 348 -17.52 -34.97 40.79
C SER A 348 -18.03 -34.15 41.98
N ASN A 349 -19.30 -33.77 41.96
CA ASN A 349 -20.04 -33.54 43.20
C ASN A 349 -21.54 -33.73 42.96
N GLY A 350 -22.04 -34.90 43.37
CA GLY A 350 -23.43 -35.07 43.76
C GLY A 350 -24.22 -36.12 43.00
N ILE A 351 -24.09 -37.40 43.37
CA ILE A 351 -25.25 -38.26 43.62
C ILE A 351 -24.88 -39.18 44.78
N GLY A 352 -25.49 -38.91 45.95
CA GLY A 352 -25.35 -39.70 47.16
C GLY A 352 -26.50 -39.35 48.10
N ASN A 353 -27.72 -39.67 47.65
CA ASN A 353 -28.89 -39.88 48.51
C ASN A 353 -29.87 -40.78 47.77
N GLY A 354 -30.02 -41.99 48.31
CA GLY A 354 -30.83 -43.10 47.81
C GLY A 354 -30.43 -44.35 48.56
#